data_AF-A0A2V6NNU3-F1
#
_entry.id   AF-A0A2V6NNU3-F1
#
_cell.length_a   1.000
_cell.length_b   1.000
_cell.length_c   1.000
_cell.angle_alpha   90.00
_cell.angle_beta   90.00
_cell.angle_gamma   90.00
#
_symmetry.space_group_name_H-M   'P 1'
#
loop_
_entity.id
_entity.type
_entity.pdbx_description
1 polymer ?
#
loop_
_entity_poly.entity_id
_entity_poly.type
_entity_poly.pdbx_seq_one_letter_code
_entity_poly.pdbx_strand_id
1 'polypeptide(L)' 'MFGEALSGGGESANRCPVCRSKIVVPDGGQVLIKNAILRVDRPSGRVTAKCAQCKSWVEVPLMYVG' A
#
# COMPACT_ATOMS: atom_id res chain seq x y z
N MET A 1 27.98 9.07 16.57
CA MET A 1 26.75 9.63 17.14
C MET A 1 25.85 10.01 15.98
N PHE A 2 24.71 9.30 15.90
CA PHE A 2 23.47 9.57 15.12
C PHE A 2 23.50 9.41 13.60
N GLY A 3 22.43 8.80 13.09
CA GLY A 3 22.16 8.49 11.70
C GLY A 3 20.91 7.60 11.65
N GLU A 4 19.77 8.23 11.91
CA GLU A 4 18.46 7.63 12.16
C GLU A 4 18.03 6.51 11.20
N ALA A 5 17.43 5.46 11.78
CA ALA A 5 16.66 4.45 11.09
C ALA A 5 15.40 5.06 10.46
N LEU A 6 15.53 5.59 9.25
CA LEU A 6 14.39 5.94 8.40
C LEU A 6 13.80 4.67 7.82
N SER A 7 12.75 4.13 8.44
CA SER A 7 11.59 3.51 7.76
C SER A 7 10.52 3.06 8.76
N GLY A 8 10.10 3.97 9.65
CA GLY A 8 8.84 3.86 10.38
C GLY A 8 7.61 4.17 9.49
N GLY A 9 7.62 3.67 8.25
CA GLY A 9 6.57 3.88 7.26
C GLY A 9 5.39 2.93 7.45
N GLY A 10 4.67 3.11 8.56
CA GLY A 10 3.27 2.73 8.71
C GLY A 10 2.92 1.24 8.65
N GLU A 11 3.04 0.54 9.78
CA GLU A 11 2.36 -0.75 9.99
C GLU A 11 0.83 -0.63 9.79
N SER A 12 0.29 0.59 9.97
CA SER A 12 -1.08 1.00 9.67
C SER A 12 -1.39 1.20 8.19
N ALA A 13 -0.40 1.60 7.37
CA ALA A 13 -0.55 1.77 5.92
C ALA A 13 -0.68 0.43 5.17
N ASN A 14 -0.41 -0.68 5.88
CA ASN A 14 -0.43 -2.02 5.35
C ASN A 14 -1.79 -2.73 5.46
N ARG A 15 -2.78 -2.09 6.08
CA ARG A 15 -4.09 -2.69 6.36
C ARG A 15 -5.22 -1.91 5.70
N CYS A 16 -6.27 -2.63 5.36
CA CYS A 16 -7.52 -2.02 4.93
C CYS A 16 -8.10 -1.14 6.06
N PRO A 17 -8.41 0.14 5.83
CA PRO A 17 -9.09 0.95 6.84
C PRO A 17 -10.51 0.46 7.13
N VAL A 18 -11.12 -0.31 6.21
CA VAL A 18 -12.48 -0.84 6.37
C VAL A 18 -12.51 -2.13 7.18
N CYS A 19 -11.78 -3.17 6.75
CA CYS A 19 -11.84 -4.49 7.38
C CYS A 19 -10.57 -4.88 8.15
N ARG A 20 -9.57 -4.00 8.21
CA ARG A 20 -8.27 -4.20 8.89
C ARG A 20 -7.45 -5.39 8.41
N SER A 21 -7.86 -6.08 7.34
CA SER A 21 -7.08 -7.13 6.69
C SER A 21 -5.80 -6.55 6.09
N LYS A 22 -4.71 -7.32 6.13
CA LYS A 22 -3.44 -6.94 5.49
C LYS A 22 -3.64 -6.87 3.97
N ILE A 23 -3.38 -5.71 3.39
CA ILE A 23 -3.47 -5.44 1.94
C ILE A 23 -2.07 -5.36 1.34
N VAL A 24 -1.16 -4.69 2.06
CA VAL A 24 0.22 -4.50 1.65
C VAL A 24 1.10 -5.33 2.56
N VAL A 25 2.04 -6.07 1.98
CA VAL A 25 3.01 -6.87 2.73
C VAL A 25 4.41 -6.44 2.29
N PRO A 26 5.26 -5.95 3.20
CA PRO A 26 6.65 -5.71 2.87
C PRO A 26 7.35 -7.06 2.64
N ASP A 27 8.11 -7.16 1.55
CA ASP A 27 8.83 -8.37 1.14
C ASP A 27 10.25 -8.01 0.68
N GLY A 28 11.21 -8.05 1.61
CA GLY A 28 12.64 -7.93 1.28
C GLY A 28 13.05 -6.67 0.49
N GLY A 29 12.31 -5.58 0.58
CA GLY A 29 12.52 -4.35 -0.21
C GLY A 29 11.47 -4.12 -1.31
N GLN A 30 10.56 -5.06 -1.52
CA GLN A 30 9.43 -4.96 -2.43
C GLN A 30 8.10 -4.82 -1.66
N VAL A 31 7.10 -4.28 -2.33
CA VAL A 31 5.75 -4.10 -1.80
C VAL A 31 4.82 -5.06 -2.51
N LEU A 32 4.36 -6.11 -1.81
CA LEU A 32 3.42 -7.09 -2.35
C LEU A 32 1.99 -6.72 -1.99
N ILE A 33 1.13 -6.62 -3.01
CA ILE A 33 -0.32 -6.42 -2.83
C ILE A 33 -1.03 -7.72 -3.20
N LYS A 34 -1.58 -8.42 -2.21
CA LYS A 34 -2.18 -9.74 -2.42
C LYS A 34 -3.57 -9.65 -3.05
N ASN A 35 -3.73 -10.25 -4.23
CA ASN A 35 -5.02 -10.48 -4.89
C ASN A 35 -5.90 -9.22 -5.00
N ALA A 36 -5.27 -8.09 -5.32
CA ALA A 36 -5.96 -6.82 -5.50
C ALA A 36 -5.95 -6.40 -6.97
N ILE A 37 -7.07 -5.83 -7.42
CA ILE A 37 -7.11 -5.08 -8.67
C ILE A 37 -6.53 -3.69 -8.36
N LEU A 38 -5.52 -3.27 -9.12
CA LEU A 38 -4.93 -1.95 -9.02
C LEU A 38 -5.64 -0.97 -9.96
N ARG A 39 -5.84 0.25 -9.47
CA ARG A 39 -6.31 1.38 -10.25
C ARG A 39 -5.35 2.55 -10.04
N VAL A 40 -4.77 3.02 -11.13
CA VAL A 40 -3.84 4.16 -11.14
C VAL A 40 -4.60 5.39 -11.62
N ASP A 41 -4.55 6.45 -10.83
CA ASP A 41 -4.92 7.78 -11.28
C ASP A 41 -3.70 8.43 -11.95
N ARG A 42 -3.71 8.47 -13.28
CA ARG A 42 -2.59 8.97 -14.08
C ARG A 42 -2.20 10.44 -13.81
N PRO A 43 -3.13 11.40 -13.63
CA PRO A 43 -2.74 12.79 -13.43
C PRO A 43 -2.09 13.04 -12.06
N SER A 44 -2.45 12.29 -11.01
CA SER A 44 -1.84 12.43 -9.69
C SER A 44 -0.78 11.39 -9.35
N GLY A 45 -0.66 10.32 -10.14
CA GLY A 45 0.21 9.18 -9.86
C GLY A 45 -0.27 8.30 -8.70
N ARG A 46 -1.44 8.58 -8.11
CA ARG A 46 -2.00 7.84 -6.97
C ARG A 46 -2.42 6.44 -7.40
N VAL A 47 -2.11 5.47 -6.55
CA VAL A 47 -2.49 4.07 -6.77
C VAL A 47 -3.48 3.64 -5.71
N THR A 48 -4.59 3.08 -6.16
CA THR A 48 -5.60 2.45 -5.29
C THR A 48 -5.65 0.96 -5.56
N ALA A 49 -5.87 0.17 -4.51
CA ALA A 49 -5.99 -1.27 -4.57
C ALA A 49 -7.36 -1.71 -4.04
N LYS A 50 -7.97 -2.71 -4.70
CA LYS A 50 -9.20 -3.34 -4.19
C LYS A 50 -8.86 -4.39 -3.13
N CYS A 51 -9.34 -4.21 -1.91
CA CYS A 51 -9.15 -5.17 -0.82
C CYS A 51 -9.71 -6.54 -1.19
N ALA A 52 -8.92 -7.60 -1.07
CA ALA A 52 -9.37 -8.96 -1.37
C ALA A 52 -10.46 -9.47 -0.41
N GLN A 53 -10.53 -8.93 0.81
CA GLN A 53 -11.49 -9.37 1.84
C GLN A 53 -12.82 -8.63 1.74
N CYS A 54 -12.84 -7.32 2.00
CA CYS A 54 -14.08 -6.53 2.00
C CYS A 54 -14.41 -5.89 0.64
N LYS A 55 -13.56 -6.06 -0.38
CA LYS A 55 -13.76 -5.52 -1.74
C LYS A 55 -13.80 -3.99 -1.82
N SER A 56 -13.49 -3.28 -0.74
CA SER A 56 -13.36 -1.81 -0.72
C SER A 56 -12.09 -1.35 -1.45
N TRP A 57 -12.15 -0.18 -2.07
CA TRP A 57 -10.98 0.47 -2.68
C TRP A 57 -10.22 1.26 -1.62
N VAL A 58 -8.90 1.11 -1.60
CA VAL A 58 -8.03 1.78 -0.62
C VAL A 58 -6.84 2.39 -1.34
N GLU A 59 -6.40 3.57 -0.91
CA GLU A 59 -5.12 4.11 -1.36
C GLU A 59 -3.98 3.27 -0.77
N VAL A 60 -3.01 2.92 -1.60
CA VAL A 60 -1.82 2.17 -1.20
C VAL A 60 -0.58 3.06 -1.39
N PRO A 61 0.49 2.86 -0.61
CA PRO A 61 1.70 3.67 -0.68
C PRO A 61 2.57 3.30 -1.90
N LEU A 62 1.93 3.14 -3.07
CA LEU A 62 2.59 2.97 -4.36
C LEU A 62 2.35 4.24 -5.17
N MET A 63 3.38 4.65 -5.90
CA MET A 63 3.25 5.69 -6.92
C MET A 63 3.57 5.07 -8.28
N TYR A 64 2.76 5.37 -9.28
CA TYR A 64 3.07 5.00 -10.64
C TYR A 64 4.05 6.03 -11.24
N VAL A 65 5.28 5.60 -11.49
CA VAL A 65 6.27 6.35 -12.28
C VAL A 65 6.22 5.79 -13.70
N GLY A 66 5.57 6.53 -14.59
CA GLY A 66 5.45 6.20 -16.01
C GLY A 66 6.67 6.61 -16.82
#